data_AF-A0A6G3PHY8-F1
#
_entry.id   AF-A0A6G3PHY8-F1
#
_cell.length_a   1.000
_cell.length_b   1.000
_cell.length_c   1.000
_cell.angle_alpha   90.00
_cell.angle_beta   90.00
_cell.angle_gamma   90.00
#
_symmetry.space_group_name_H-M   'P 1'
#
loop_
_entity.id
_entity.type
_entity.pdbx_description
1 polymer ?
#
loop_
_entity_poly.entity_id
_entity_poly.type
_entity_poly.pdbx_seq_one_letter_code
_entity_poly.pdbx_strand_id
1 'polypeptide(L)' 'FDDPQERGAALCVQVGGQTVLDLWAGTADKDGAEVWHSDTIANLFSCTKTFTAVTALQMVGEGKLNLD' A
#
# COMPACT_ATOMS: atom_id res chain seq x y z
N PHE A 1 -15.06 7.45 12.07
CA PHE A 1 -15.97 6.90 11.06
C PHE A 1 -17.38 7.43 11.29
N ASP A 2 -17.52 8.74 11.52
CA ASP A 2 -18.82 9.41 11.66
C ASP A 2 -19.17 10.21 10.38
N ASP A 3 -18.23 10.30 9.43
CA ASP A 3 -18.45 10.85 8.08
C ASP A 3 -18.77 9.69 7.12
N PRO A 4 -19.91 9.72 6.38
CA PRO A 4 -20.26 8.70 5.40
C PRO A 4 -19.27 8.57 4.21
N GLN A 5 -18.31 9.48 4.05
CA GLN A 5 -17.19 9.32 3.12
C GLN A 5 -15.99 8.56 3.73
N GLU A 6 -15.89 8.47 5.06
CA GLU A 6 -14.89 7.66 5.74
C GLU A 6 -15.24 6.18 5.58
N ARG A 7 -14.54 5.47 4.68
CA ARG A 7 -14.66 4.02 4.49
C ARG A 7 -13.72 3.28 5.44
N GLY A 8 -12.72 2.60 4.90
CA GLY A 8 -11.63 2.01 5.67
C GLY A 8 -10.26 2.42 5.16
N ALA A 9 -9.27 2.25 6.02
CA ALA A 9 -7.88 2.55 5.75
C ALA A 9 -6.96 1.69 6.63
N ALA A 10 -5.70 1.58 6.21
CA ALA A 10 -4.62 0.99 6.97
C ALA A 10 -3.41 1.94 7.02
N LEU A 11 -2.66 1.89 8.13
CA LEU A 11 -1.44 2.67 8.35
C LEU A 11 -0.39 1.81 9.05
N CYS A 12 0.78 1.70 8.43
CA CYS A 12 1.96 1.09 9.02
C CYS A 12 3.09 2.12 9.09
N VAL A 13 3.71 2.26 10.27
CA VAL A 13 4.87 3.14 10.49
C VAL A 13 6.03 2.31 10.98
N GLN A 14 7.17 2.46 10.30
CA GLN A 14 8.43 1.82 10.67
C GLN A 14 9.51 2.85 11.00
N VAL A 15 10.26 2.63 12.07
CA VAL A 15 11.41 3.45 12.48
C VAL A 15 12.61 2.53 12.69
N GLY A 16 13.71 2.79 11.97
CA GLY A 16 14.90 1.95 12.05
C GLY A 16 14.67 0.49 11.63
N GLY A 17 13.74 0.25 10.70
CA GLY A 17 13.37 -1.10 10.26
C GLY A 17 12.52 -1.89 11.26
N GLN A 18 11.99 -1.25 12.31
CA GLN A 18 11.06 -1.86 13.26
C GLN A 18 9.68 -1.24 13.12
N THR A 19 8.64 -2.07 13.08
CA THR A 19 7.24 -1.61 13.09
C THR A 19 6.89 -1.04 14.46
N VAL A 20 6.55 0.24 14.51
CA VAL A 20 6.13 0.93 15.74
C VAL A 20 4.62 1.19 15.76
N LEU A 21 3.97 1.11 14.60
CA LEU A 21 2.52 1.23 14.43
C LEU A 21 2.09 0.34 13.26
N ASP A 22 1.03 -0.45 13.46
CA ASP A 22 0.36 -1.19 12.41
C ASP A 22 -1.13 -1.27 12.76
N LEU A 23 -1.94 -0.49 12.05
CA LEU A 23 -3.34 -0.28 12.35
C LEU A 23 -4.18 -0.31 11.08
N TRP A 24 -5.43 -0.74 11.25
CA TRP A 24 -6.48 -0.63 10.24
C TRP A 24 -7.82 -0.39 10.93
N ALA A 25 -8.75 0.24 10.21
CA ALA A 25 -10.11 0.42 10.69
C ALA A 25 -11.07 0.79 9.54
N GLY A 26 -12.37 0.71 9.81
CA GLY A 26 -13.43 1.02 8.86
C GLY A 26 -13.86 -0.17 8.01
N THR A 27 -14.34 0.08 6.80
CA THR A 27 -14.95 -0.93 5.91
C THR A 27 -14.16 -1.11 4.62
N ALA A 28 -14.12 -2.33 4.10
CA ALA A 28 -13.44 -2.70 2.85
C ALA A 28 -14.27 -2.37 1.60
N ASP A 29 -15.58 -2.20 1.76
CA ASP A 29 -16.53 -1.96 0.68
C ASP A 29 -17.20 -0.58 0.79
N LYS A 30 -17.96 -0.24 -0.25
CA LYS A 30 -18.69 1.03 -0.33
C LYS A 30 -19.92 1.04 0.57
N ASP A 31 -20.59 -0.10 0.71
CA ASP A 31 -21.89 -0.20 1.37
C ASP A 31 -21.77 -0.48 2.88
N GLY A 32 -20.53 -0.68 3.35
CA GLY A 32 -20.20 -0.92 4.75
C GLY A 32 -20.55 -2.33 5.25
N ALA A 33 -20.77 -3.27 4.33
CA ALA A 33 -21.09 -4.66 4.67
C ALA A 33 -19.85 -5.46 5.08
N GLU A 34 -18.67 -5.07 4.60
CA GLU A 34 -17.43 -5.78 4.83
C GLU A 34 -16.47 -4.96 5.68
N VAL A 35 -16.04 -5.53 6.80
CA VAL A 35 -15.08 -4.88 7.72
C VAL A 35 -13.69 -4.89 7.10
N TRP A 36 -12.90 -3.84 7.33
CA TRP A 36 -11.50 -3.84 6.96
C TRP A 36 -10.70 -4.76 7.88
N HIS A 37 -9.89 -5.64 7.30
CA HIS A 37 -9.01 -6.57 8.00
C HIS A 37 -7.54 -6.25 7.69
N SER A 38 -6.61 -6.78 8.49
CA SER A 38 -5.18 -6.58 8.31
C SER A 38 -4.65 -6.96 6.93
N ASP A 39 -5.34 -7.85 6.24
CA ASP A 39 -4.99 -8.41 4.93
C ASP A 39 -5.90 -7.91 3.79
N THR A 40 -6.74 -6.90 4.03
CA THR A 40 -7.57 -6.29 2.98
C THR A 40 -6.71 -5.75 1.83
N ILE A 41 -6.99 -6.21 0.61
CA ILE A 41 -6.28 -5.78 -0.59
C ILE A 41 -6.87 -4.46 -1.10
N ALA A 42 -6.03 -3.43 -1.24
CA ALA A 42 -6.40 -2.14 -1.80
C ALA A 42 -5.69 -1.88 -3.15
N ASN A 43 -6.39 -1.20 -4.06
CA ASN A 43 -5.78 -0.76 -5.31
C ASN A 43 -4.77 0.38 -5.05
N LEU A 44 -3.52 0.21 -5.48
CA LEU A 44 -2.42 1.14 -5.20
C LEU A 44 -2.31 2.33 -6.15
N PHE A 45 -3.08 2.34 -7.25
CA PHE A 45 -3.01 3.39 -8.28
C PHE A 45 -1.55 3.73 -8.67
N SER A 46 -1.17 5.02 -8.56
CA SER A 46 0.16 5.48 -8.94
C SER A 46 1.27 5.03 -8.01
N CYS A 47 0.97 4.52 -6.80
CA CYS A 47 1.99 3.94 -5.93
C CYS A 47 2.64 2.71 -6.58
N THR A 48 1.98 2.03 -7.53
CA THR A 48 2.59 0.94 -8.31
C THR A 48 3.84 1.38 -9.09
N LYS A 49 3.97 2.67 -9.45
CA LYS A 49 5.15 3.19 -10.17
C LYS A 49 6.45 2.97 -9.40
N THR A 50 6.43 3.03 -8.07
CA THR A 50 7.64 2.83 -7.26
C THR A 50 8.12 1.39 -7.37
N PHE A 51 7.21 0.41 -7.35
CA PHE A 51 7.52 -1.00 -7.56
C PHE A 51 8.09 -1.22 -8.97
N THR A 52 7.46 -0.67 -10.01
CA THR A 52 7.98 -0.73 -11.38
C THR A 52 9.37 -0.13 -11.50
N ALA A 53 9.62 1.02 -10.87
CA ALA A 53 10.93 1.67 -10.87
C ALA A 53 12.00 0.80 -10.20
N VAL A 54 11.69 0.19 -9.04
CA VAL A 54 12.62 -0.76 -8.37
C VAL A 54 12.94 -1.94 -9.28
N THR A 55 11.95 -2.55 -9.92
CA THR A 55 12.19 -3.65 -10.88
C THR A 55 13.07 -3.21 -12.04
N ALA A 56 12.84 -2.03 -12.62
CA ALA A 56 13.66 -1.48 -13.69
C ALA A 56 15.12 -1.28 -13.23
N LEU A 57 15.33 -0.70 -12.05
CA LEU A 57 16.66 -0.47 -11.49
C LEU A 57 17.38 -1.78 -11.11
N GLN A 58 16.65 -2.81 -10.68
CA GLN A 58 17.20 -4.16 -10.50
C GLN A 58 17.70 -4.72 -11.84
N MET A 59 16.91 -4.60 -12.92
CA MET A 59 17.35 -5.03 -14.26
C MET A 59 18.58 -4.27 -14.76
N VAL A 60 18.70 -2.98 -14.44
CA VAL A 60 19.93 -2.21 -14.72
C VAL A 60 21.11 -2.79 -13.94
N GLY A 61 20.95 -3.06 -12.64
CA GLY A 61 21.97 -3.70 -11.82
C GLY A 61 22.40 -5.09 -12.31
N GLU A 62 21.48 -5.81 -12.97
CA GLU A 62 21.73 -7.10 -13.61
C GLU A 62 22.31 -7.00 -15.03
N GLY A 63 22.50 -5.78 -15.56
CA GLY A 63 22.98 -5.56 -16.93
C GLY A 63 21.97 -5.91 -18.03
N LYS A 64 20.68 -6.02 -17.69
CA LYS A 64 19.58 -6.39 -18.62
C LYS A 64 18.86 -5.18 -19.21
N LEU A 65 19.07 -3.99 -18.66
CA LEU A 65 18.48 -2.73 -19.11
C LEU A 65 19.52 -1.61 -19.06
N ASN A 66 19.50 -0.71 -20.04
CA ASN A 66 20.27 0.54 -20.02
C ASN A 66 19.35 1.73 -19.71
N LEU A 67 19.87 2.73 -18.99
CA LEU A 67 19.15 3.96 -18.66
C LEU A 67 19.28 5.04 -19.73
N ASP A 68 20.30 4.92 -20.58
CA ASP A 68 20.62 5.82 -21.69
C ASP A 68 20.13 5.28 -23.04
#